data_AF-A0A3B9BZX3-F1
#
_entry.id   AF-A0A3B9BZX3-F1
#
_cell.length_a   1.000
_cell.length_b   1.000
_cell.length_c   1.000
_cell.angle_alpha   90.00
_cell.angle_beta   90.00
_cell.angle_gamma   90.00
#
_symmetry.space_group_name_H-M   'P 1'
#
loop_
_entity.id
_entity.type
_entity.pdbx_description
1 polymer ?
#
loop_
_entity_poly.entity_id
_entity_poly.type
_entity_poly.pdbx_seq_one_letter_code
_entity_poly.pdbx_strand_id
1 'polypeptide(L)' 'NGNLSAYEFKWNPKAKAKFPSTFISNYNPIEKLIVTPDNMDEFLKE' A
#
# COMPACT_ATOMS: atom_id res chain seq x y z
N ASN A 1 16.69 6.19 12.96
CA ASN A 1 15.47 5.35 12.87
C ASN A 1 15.09 5.23 11.42
N GLY A 2 14.97 4.01 10.90
CA GLY A 2 14.53 3.78 9.52
C GLY A 2 13.02 3.93 9.41
N ASN A 3 12.56 4.58 8.34
CA ASN A 3 11.14 4.69 8.04
C ASN A 3 10.73 3.58 7.06
N LEU A 4 9.56 3.01 7.27
CA LEU A 4 9.00 1.96 6.42
C LEU A 4 7.71 2.48 5.75
N SER A 5 7.61 2.30 4.44
CA SER A 5 6.36 2.49 3.70
C SER A 5 5.80 1.14 3.27
N ALA A 6 4.48 1.01 3.22
CA ALA A 6 3.79 -0.22 2.86
C ALA A 6 2.90 0.01 1.63
N TYR A 7 3.10 -0.84 0.61
CA TYR A 7 2.34 -0.79 -0.64
C TYR A 7 1.65 -2.14 -0.88
N GLU A 8 0.36 -2.13 -1.18
CA GLU A 8 -0.42 -3.33 -1.56
C GLU A 8 -0.88 -3.18 -3.00
N PHE A 9 -0.46 -4.08 -3.89
CA PHE A 9 -0.81 -4.05 -5.30
C PHE A 9 -2.05 -4.90 -5.59
N LYS A 10 -3.03 -4.33 -6.28
CA LYS A 10 -4.23 -5.03 -6.74
C LYS A 10 -4.56 -4.69 -8.18
N TRP A 11 -4.46 -5.68 -9.06
CA TRP A 11 -4.79 -5.52 -10.48
C TRP A 11 -6.28 -5.28 -10.74
N ASN A 12 -7.17 -5.82 -9.89
CA ASN A 12 -8.60 -5.53 -9.97
C ASN A 12 -8.95 -4.39 -8.99
N PRO A 13 -9.25 -3.17 -9.46
CA PRO A 13 -9.56 -2.04 -8.58
C PRO A 13 -10.87 -2.23 -7.80
N LYS A 14 -11.74 -3.14 -8.24
CA LYS A 14 -13.00 -3.47 -7.55
C LYS A 14 -12.82 -4.55 -6.48
N ALA A 15 -11.66 -5.20 -6.42
CA ALA A 15 -11.39 -6.19 -5.40
C ALA A 15 -11.13 -5.52 -4.05
N LYS A 16 -11.57 -6.17 -2.96
CA LYS A 16 -11.26 -5.68 -1.61
C LYS A 16 -9.75 -5.69 -1.40
N ALA A 17 -9.21 -4.51 -1.09
CA ALA A 17 -7.82 -4.31 -0.77
C ALA A 17 -7.73 -3.78 0.67
N LYS A 18 -6.94 -4.45 1.51
CA LYS A 18 -6.67 -4.00 2.88
C LYS A 18 -5.34 -4.57 3.35
N PHE A 19 -4.64 -3.81 4.18
CA PHE A 19 -3.48 -4.33 4.89
C PHE A 19 -3.92 -5.24 6.05
N PRO A 20 -3.25 -6.38 6.27
CA PRO A 20 -3.46 -7.17 7.47
C PRO A 20 -3.16 -6.34 8.74
N SER A 21 -4.05 -6.37 9.73
CA SER A 21 -3.89 -5.62 10.98
C SER A 21 -2.61 -6.00 11.73
N THR A 22 -2.27 -7.29 11.76
CA THR A 22 -1.02 -7.79 12.36
C THR A 22 0.22 -7.20 11.70
N PHE A 23 0.20 -7.02 10.36
CA PHE A 23 1.33 -6.43 9.63
C PHE A 23 1.51 -4.96 10.00
N ILE A 24 0.41 -4.18 10.01
CA ILE A 24 0.47 -2.76 10.38
C ILE A 24 0.95 -2.57 11.82
N SER A 25 0.48 -3.39 12.75
CA SER A 25 0.86 -3.28 14.17
C SER A 25 2.33 -3.61 14.44
N ASN A 26 2.90 -4.58 13.71
CA ASN A 26 4.27 -5.03 13.94
C ASN A 26 5.30 -4.09 13.33
N TYR A 27 5.02 -3.56 12.14
CA TYR A 27 5.98 -2.79 11.36
C TYR A 27 5.77 -1.27 11.41
N ASN A 28 4.60 -0.82 11.87
CA ASN A 28 4.23 0.59 12.03
C ASN A 28 4.69 1.48 10.86
N PRO A 29 4.29 1.15 9.62
CA PRO A 29 4.73 1.91 8.45
C PRO A 29 4.20 3.35 8.53
N ILE A 30 5.04 4.29 8.13
CA ILE A 30 4.72 5.72 8.09
C ILE A 30 3.72 6.05 6.99
N GLU A 31 3.71 5.25 5.93
CA GLU A 31 2.85 5.41 4.76
C GLU A 31 2.25 4.07 4.35
N LYS A 32 1.00 4.14 3.88
CA LYS A 32 0.24 2.98 3.42
C LYS A 32 -0.52 3.38 2.16
N LEU A 33 -0.19 2.76 1.04
CA LEU A 33 -0.85 3.02 -0.24
C LEU A 33 -1.30 1.70 -0.88
N ILE A 34 -2.53 1.70 -1.41
CA ILE A 34 -3.04 0.60 -2.21
C ILE A 34 -2.89 1.03 -3.66
N VAL A 35 -2.13 0.26 -4.43
CA VAL A 35 -1.84 0.56 -5.82
C VAL A 35 -2.70 -0.33 -6.71
N THR A 36 -3.50 0.29 -7.57
CA THR A 36 -4.38 -0.32 -8.56
C THR A 36 -4.10 0.29 -9.93
N PRO A 37 -4.57 -0.32 -11.04
CA PRO A 37 -4.38 0.28 -12.37
C PRO A 37 -4.86 1.74 -12.47
N ASP A 38 -5.81 2.19 -11.66
CA ASP A 38 -6.29 3.58 -11.64
C ASP A 38 -5.26 4.59 -11.11
N ASN A 39 -4.34 4.17 -10.22
CA ASN A 39 -3.33 5.06 -9.61
C ASN A 39 -1.88 4.60 -9.83
N MET A 40 -1.64 3.59 -10.68
CA MET A 40 -0.28 3.14 -11.04
C MET A 40 0.57 4.27 -11.59
N ASP A 41 0.03 5.12 -12.48
CA ASP A 41 0.77 6.23 -13.08
C ASP A 41 1.15 7.32 -12.06
N GLU A 42 0.37 7.48 -10.99
CA GLU A 42 0.70 8.39 -9.89
C GLU A 42 1.79 7.77 -9.00
N PHE A 43 1.66 6.48 -8.67
CA PHE A 43 2.65 5.74 -7.89
C PHE A 43 4.04 5.73 -8.55
N LEU A 44 4.11 5.61 -9.88
CA LEU A 44 5.40 5.62 -10.61
C LEU A 44 6.08 6.99 -10.68
N LYS A 45 5.42 8.07 -10.24
CA LYS A 45 5.98 9.42 -10.20
C LYS A 45 6.55 9.81 -8.83
N GLU A 46 6.38 8.97 -7.81
CA GLU A 46 6.98 9.15 -6.47
C GLU A 46 8.50 8.93 -6.46
#